data_AF-A0A235CMA4-F1
#
_entry.id   AF-A0A235CMA4-F1
#
_cell.length_a   1.000
_cell.length_b   1.000
_cell.length_c   1.000
_cell.angle_alpha   90.00
_cell.angle_beta   90.00
_cell.angle_gamma   90.00
#
_symmetry.space_group_name_H-M   'P 1'
#
loop_
_entity.id
_entity.type
_entity.pdbx_description
1 polymer ?
#
loop_
_entity_poly.entity_id
_entity_poly.type
_entity_poly.pdbx_seq_one_letter_code
_entity_poly.pdbx_strand_id
1 'polypeptide(L)'
;MDGPDFMSLNGASLKLLMELAYQTSGNNNGDLNVAWSVLSKRGFKSKDTIERAAKELLARGLIVKTRRGASGIDGKRQPTLYGLTWLPINAVNDDGGRYKFDVEPTRGGPIRTNFTESHDGQELTTPTKHNLTAA
;
A
#
# COMPACT_ATOMS: atom_id res chain seq x y z
N MET A 1 -4.21 -16.96 4.14
CA MET A 1 -4.77 -15.98 5.08
C MET A 1 -5.94 -16.63 5.77
N ASP A 2 -5.68 -17.29 6.89
CA ASP A 2 -6.71 -17.88 7.74
C ASP A 2 -6.50 -17.27 9.13
N GLY A 3 -7.31 -16.26 9.47
CA GLY A 3 -6.94 -15.31 10.51
C GLY A 3 -7.99 -14.26 10.83
N PRO A 4 -8.03 -13.76 12.09
CA PRO A 4 -9.05 -12.83 12.56
C PRO A 4 -9.05 -11.48 11.82
N ASP A 5 -7.88 -11.03 11.36
CA ASP A 5 -7.74 -9.78 10.60
C ASP A 5 -8.52 -9.82 9.29
N PHE A 6 -8.42 -10.91 8.52
CA PHE A 6 -9.14 -11.04 7.26
C PHE A 6 -10.64 -11.31 7.50
N MET A 7 -10.96 -12.20 8.43
CA MET A 7 -12.36 -12.62 8.68
C MET A 7 -13.23 -11.48 9.22
N SER A 8 -12.64 -10.52 9.93
CA SER A 8 -13.37 -9.39 10.53
C SER A 8 -13.52 -8.16 9.62
N LEU A 9 -13.10 -8.24 8.36
CA LEU A 9 -13.20 -7.10 7.44
C LEU A 9 -14.65 -6.75 7.12
N ASN A 10 -14.95 -5.44 7.09
CA ASN A 10 -16.18 -4.99 6.44
C ASN A 10 -16.09 -5.11 4.91
N GLY A 11 -17.24 -5.01 4.24
CA GLY A 11 -17.32 -5.19 2.79
C GLY A 11 -16.53 -4.16 1.97
N ALA A 12 -16.38 -2.92 2.45
CA ALA A 12 -15.61 -1.90 1.76
C ALA A 12 -14.10 -2.20 1.79
N SER A 13 -13.61 -2.68 2.94
CA SER A 13 -12.22 -3.08 3.13
C SER A 13 -11.87 -4.36 2.39
N LEU A 14 -12.77 -5.34 2.37
CA LEU A 14 -12.61 -6.52 1.52
C LEU A 14 -12.53 -6.13 0.04
N LYS A 15 -13.42 -5.24 -0.43
CA LYS A 15 -13.38 -4.74 -1.81
C LYS A 15 -12.05 -4.02 -2.12
N LEU A 16 -11.58 -3.17 -1.22
CA LEU A 16 -10.30 -2.46 -1.39
C LEU A 16 -9.12 -3.44 -1.41
N LEU A 17 -9.12 -4.43 -0.53
CA LEU A 17 -8.08 -5.45 -0.49
C LEU A 17 -8.02 -6.23 -1.81
N MET A 18 -9.17 -6.64 -2.35
CA MET A 18 -9.26 -7.32 -3.64
C MET A 18 -8.84 -6.43 -4.81
N GLU A 19 -9.18 -5.14 -4.78
CA GLU A 19 -8.72 -4.17 -5.78
C GLU A 19 -7.19 -4.04 -5.76
N LEU A 20 -6.57 -3.97 -4.59
CA LEU A 20 -5.10 -3.92 -4.45
C LEU A 20 -4.46 -5.23 -4.93
N ALA A 21 -5.06 -6.37 -4.63
CA ALA A 21 -4.64 -7.67 -5.18
C ALA A 21 -4.75 -7.69 -6.71
N TYR A 22 -5.82 -7.13 -7.28
CA TYR A 22 -5.98 -7.01 -8.73
C TYR A 22 -4.92 -6.09 -9.35
N GLN A 23 -4.56 -4.98 -8.71
CA GLN A 23 -3.51 -4.08 -9.20
C GLN A 23 -2.12 -4.72 -9.18
N THR A 24 -1.92 -5.79 -8.40
CA THR A 24 -0.62 -6.43 -8.24
C THR A 24 -0.31 -7.32 -9.45
N SER A 25 0.75 -6.99 -10.18
CA SER A 25 1.27 -7.70 -11.36
C SER A 25 2.60 -8.40 -11.06
N GLY A 26 2.71 -9.12 -9.94
CA GLY A 26 3.87 -9.95 -9.57
C GLY A 26 5.20 -9.23 -9.28
N ASN A 27 5.43 -8.04 -9.85
CA ASN A 27 6.67 -7.27 -9.76
C ASN A 27 6.47 -5.79 -9.37
N ASN A 28 5.24 -5.40 -9.02
CA ASN A 28 4.89 -4.03 -8.66
C ASN A 28 4.32 -3.91 -7.23
N ASN A 29 4.44 -4.95 -6.39
CA ASN A 29 3.92 -4.88 -5.04
C ASN A 29 4.69 -3.79 -4.25
N GLY A 30 3.97 -2.80 -3.76
CA GLY A 30 4.51 -1.55 -3.25
C GLY A 30 4.23 -0.32 -4.13
N ASP A 31 3.78 -0.49 -5.38
CA ASP A 31 3.31 0.59 -6.27
C ASP A 31 1.79 0.55 -6.47
N LEU A 32 1.04 0.17 -5.43
CA LEU A 32 -0.41 0.04 -5.49
C LEU A 32 -1.08 1.36 -5.08
N ASN A 33 -2.13 1.75 -5.82
CA ASN A 33 -2.70 3.09 -5.74
C ASN A 33 -4.16 3.06 -5.24
N VAL A 34 -4.42 3.86 -4.21
CA VAL A 34 -5.76 4.06 -3.63
C VAL A 34 -6.37 5.44 -3.93
N ALA A 35 -5.78 6.19 -4.86
CA ALA A 35 -6.25 7.52 -5.20
C ALA A 35 -7.68 7.49 -5.74
N TRP A 36 -8.49 8.45 -5.31
CA TRP A 36 -9.88 8.59 -5.73
C TRP A 36 -10.07 8.64 -7.25
N SER A 37 -9.20 9.34 -7.97
CA SER A 37 -9.25 9.46 -9.43
C SER A 37 -9.13 8.11 -10.16
N VAL A 38 -8.49 7.13 -9.52
CA VAL A 38 -8.36 5.75 -10.00
C VAL A 38 -9.56 4.92 -9.51
N LEU A 39 -9.80 4.91 -8.21
CA LEU A 39 -10.77 4.01 -7.58
C LEU A 39 -12.23 4.37 -7.89
N SER A 40 -12.54 5.64 -8.16
CA SER A 40 -13.89 6.04 -8.60
C SER A 40 -14.29 5.33 -9.91
N LYS A 41 -13.34 5.14 -10.83
CA LYS A 41 -13.55 4.38 -12.08
C LYS A 41 -13.65 2.87 -11.86
N ARG A 42 -13.20 2.39 -10.69
CA ARG A 42 -13.27 0.99 -10.21
C ARG A 42 -14.53 0.72 -9.37
N GLY A 43 -15.49 1.66 -9.38
CA GLY A 43 -16.77 1.53 -8.69
C GLY A 43 -16.72 1.80 -7.19
N PHE A 44 -15.70 2.52 -6.69
CA PHE A 44 -15.76 3.14 -5.36
C PHE A 44 -16.56 4.44 -5.45
N LYS A 45 -17.40 4.71 -4.44
CA LYS A 45 -18.37 5.82 -4.49
C LYS A 45 -18.03 7.01 -3.60
N SER A 46 -17.06 6.86 -2.68
CA SER A 46 -16.69 7.91 -1.75
C SER A 46 -15.20 7.84 -1.38
N LYS A 47 -14.58 9.01 -1.28
CA LYS A 47 -13.22 9.18 -0.76
C LYS A 47 -13.11 8.69 0.69
N ASP A 48 -14.05 9.12 1.53
CA ASP A 48 -14.09 8.75 2.95
C ASP A 48 -14.20 7.23 3.14
N THR A 49 -14.95 6.55 2.26
CA THR A 49 -15.03 5.08 2.29
C THR A 49 -13.69 4.42 1.99
N ILE A 50 -12.97 4.92 0.98
CA ILE A 50 -11.62 4.43 0.65
C ILE A 50 -10.66 4.70 1.81
N GLU A 51 -10.72 5.90 2.40
CA GLU A 51 -9.83 6.27 3.51
C GLU A 51 -10.07 5.41 4.75
N ARG A 52 -11.34 5.15 5.11
CA ARG A 52 -11.70 4.26 6.22
C ARG A 52 -11.26 2.83 5.94
N ALA A 53 -11.47 2.35 4.71
CA ALA A 53 -11.04 1.02 4.32
C ALA A 53 -9.51 0.87 4.36
N ALA A 54 -8.76 1.84 3.83
CA ALA A 54 -7.31 1.83 3.88
C ALA A 54 -6.78 1.88 5.33
N LYS A 55 -7.37 2.71 6.20
CA LYS A 55 -7.04 2.75 7.64
C LYS A 55 -7.29 1.40 8.31
N GLU A 56 -8.40 0.75 7.98
CA GLU A 56 -8.75 -0.56 8.51
C GLU A 56 -7.75 -1.65 8.11
N LEU A 57 -7.38 -1.70 6.83
CA LEU A 57 -6.43 -2.66 6.30
C LEU A 57 -5.00 -2.45 6.84
N LEU A 58 -4.61 -1.18 7.06
CA LEU A 58 -3.34 -0.84 7.71
C LEU A 58 -3.32 -1.29 9.17
N ALA A 59 -4.38 -0.99 9.94
CA ALA A 59 -4.48 -1.38 11.34
C ALA A 59 -4.38 -2.91 11.52
N ARG A 60 -4.99 -3.65 10.60
CA ARG A 60 -4.97 -5.12 10.55
C ARG A 60 -3.72 -5.71 9.89
N GLY A 61 -2.74 -4.89 9.47
CA GLY A 61 -1.49 -5.37 8.88
C GLY A 61 -1.68 -6.20 7.60
N LEU A 62 -2.74 -5.93 6.83
CA LEU A 62 -3.01 -6.58 5.53
C LEU A 62 -2.37 -5.81 4.37
N ILE A 63 -2.21 -4.49 4.55
CA ILE A 63 -1.47 -3.63 3.63
C ILE A 63 -0.47 -2.79 4.44
N VAL A 64 0.52 -2.23 3.75
CA VAL A 64 1.44 -1.25 4.31
C VAL A 64 1.57 -0.05 3.39
N LYS A 65 1.94 1.11 3.94
CA LYS A 65 2.32 2.29 3.13
C LYS A 65 3.76 2.15 2.69
N THR A 66 3.99 2.26 1.39
CA THR A 66 5.34 2.23 0.80
C THR A 66 5.82 3.60 0.36
N ARG A 67 4.89 4.55 0.13
CA ARG A 67 5.20 5.97 -0.06
C ARG A 67 4.13 6.84 0.58
N ARG A 68 4.53 7.90 1.28
CA ARG A 68 3.65 8.96 1.77
C ARG A 68 3.39 9.97 0.65
N GLY A 69 2.14 10.40 0.50
CA GLY A 69 1.80 11.44 -0.47
C GLY A 69 2.50 12.76 -0.14
N ALA A 70 3.06 13.41 -1.15
CA ALA A 70 3.82 14.66 -1.03
C ALA A 70 3.46 15.64 -2.16
N SER A 71 3.79 16.92 -1.99
CA SER A 71 3.76 17.88 -3.09
C SER A 71 4.92 17.59 -4.04
N GLY A 72 4.62 17.34 -5.32
CA GLY A 72 5.62 17.16 -6.37
C GLY A 72 6.23 18.48 -6.82
N ILE A 73 7.40 18.38 -7.47
CA ILE A 73 8.21 19.50 -7.95
C ILE A 73 7.48 20.30 -9.05
N ASP A 74 6.64 19.64 -9.84
CA ASP A 74 5.81 20.21 -10.91
C ASP A 74 4.44 20.72 -10.41
N GLY A 75 4.25 20.85 -9.10
CA GLY A 75 2.98 21.24 -8.48
C GLY A 75 1.93 20.13 -8.47
N LYS A 76 2.22 18.94 -9.00
CA LYS A 76 1.31 17.78 -8.92
C LYS A 76 1.53 17.02 -7.62
N ARG A 77 0.44 16.55 -6.99
CA ARG A 77 0.54 15.71 -5.79
C ARG A 77 1.01 14.31 -6.15
N GLN A 78 2.03 13.84 -5.44
CA GLN A 78 2.46 12.44 -5.46
C GLN A 78 1.45 11.59 -4.67
N PRO A 79 0.95 10.48 -5.24
CA PRO A 79 0.01 9.62 -4.54
C PRO A 79 0.70 8.83 -3.43
N THR A 80 -0.05 8.57 -2.36
CA THR A 80 0.35 7.57 -1.36
C THR A 80 0.29 6.19 -2.01
N LEU A 81 1.34 5.40 -1.85
CA LEU A 81 1.45 4.05 -2.39
C LEU A 81 1.38 3.00 -1.29
N TYR A 82 0.94 1.81 -1.67
CA TYR A 82 0.71 0.70 -0.78
C TYR A 82 1.29 -0.61 -1.32
N GLY A 83 1.52 -1.56 -0.42
CA GLY A 83 1.88 -2.94 -0.74
C GLY A 83 1.07 -3.94 0.09
N LEU A 84 0.84 -5.12 -0.46
CA LEU A 84 0.25 -6.27 0.24
C LEU A 84 1.31 -6.92 1.13
N THR A 85 0.97 -7.20 2.38
CA THR A 85 1.96 -7.63 3.39
C THR A 85 2.38 -9.10 3.25
N TRP A 86 1.56 -9.93 2.59
CA TRP A 86 1.89 -11.33 2.30
C TRP A 86 2.75 -11.52 1.04
N LEU A 87 3.20 -10.42 0.43
CA LEU A 87 4.08 -10.40 -0.73
C LEU A 87 5.32 -9.55 -0.44
N PRO A 88 6.45 -9.79 -1.13
CA PRO A 88 7.61 -8.92 -1.03
C PRO A 88 7.33 -7.54 -1.64
N ILE A 89 7.90 -6.48 -1.09
CA ILE A 89 7.94 -5.16 -1.73
C ILE A 89 9.00 -5.19 -2.84
N ASN A 90 8.59 -4.85 -4.06
CA ASN A 90 9.45 -4.86 -5.24
C ASN A 90 10.13 -3.50 -5.43
N ALA A 91 11.35 -3.47 -5.94
CA ALA A 91 11.96 -2.20 -6.33
C ALA A 91 11.28 -1.67 -7.60
N VAL A 92 10.70 -0.47 -7.53
CA VAL A 92 10.09 0.19 -8.70
C VAL A 92 10.65 1.61 -8.82
N ASN A 93 11.10 1.95 -10.03
CA ASN A 93 11.55 3.30 -10.37
C ASN A 93 10.44 4.08 -11.08
N ASP A 94 10.43 5.40 -10.93
CA ASP A 94 9.57 6.30 -11.69
C ASP A 94 10.04 6.47 -13.13
N ASP A 95 9.27 7.20 -13.93
CA ASP A 95 9.56 7.45 -15.35
C ASP A 95 10.89 8.22 -15.53
N GLY A 96 11.39 8.87 -14.48
CA GLY A 96 12.70 9.55 -14.44
C GLY A 96 13.83 8.68 -13.89
N GLY A 97 13.59 7.38 -13.67
CA GLY A 97 14.57 6.43 -13.15
C GLY A 97 14.84 6.53 -11.64
N ARG A 98 14.07 7.34 -10.89
CA ARG A 98 14.25 7.52 -9.44
C ARG A 98 13.48 6.46 -8.69
N TYR A 99 14.02 6.02 -7.56
CA TYR A 99 13.34 5.08 -6.68
C TYR A 99 12.00 5.65 -6.17
N LYS A 100 10.89 4.92 -6.32
CA LYS A 100 9.55 5.43 -6.04
C LYS A 100 9.18 5.48 -4.57
N PHE A 101 9.83 4.72 -3.69
CA PHE A 101 9.30 4.42 -2.36
C PHE A 101 10.08 5.09 -1.24
N ASP A 102 9.41 5.25 -0.10
CA ASP A 102 9.98 5.72 1.17
C ASP A 102 10.46 4.55 2.04
N VAL A 103 10.38 3.31 1.56
CA VAL A 103 10.73 2.08 2.28
C VAL A 103 11.61 1.23 1.38
N GLU A 104 12.57 0.50 1.96
CA GLU A 104 13.44 -0.39 1.19
C GLU A 104 12.66 -1.59 0.62
N PRO A 105 13.00 -2.08 -0.59
CA PRO A 105 12.48 -3.35 -1.09
C PRO A 105 12.85 -4.49 -0.14
N THR A 106 11.92 -5.41 0.06
CA THR A 106 12.21 -6.62 0.85
C THR A 106 13.09 -7.57 0.06
N ARG A 107 14.08 -8.18 0.70
CA ARG A 107 14.97 -9.19 0.09
C ARG A 107 14.26 -10.55 -0.07
N GLY A 108 13.25 -10.61 -0.93
CA GLY A 108 12.63 -11.84 -1.42
C GLY A 108 11.56 -12.50 -0.53
N GLY A 109 11.27 -11.95 0.65
CA GLY A 109 10.26 -12.47 1.57
C GLY A 109 9.07 -11.52 1.75
N PRO A 110 7.90 -12.04 2.15
CA PRO A 110 6.77 -11.20 2.53
C PRO A 110 7.07 -10.39 3.78
N ILE A 111 6.40 -9.25 3.93
CA ILE A 111 6.52 -8.41 5.13
C ILE A 111 5.92 -9.11 6.35
N ARG A 112 4.79 -9.80 6.17
CA ARG A 112 4.07 -10.53 7.21
C ARG A 112 3.85 -11.98 6.78
N THR A 113 4.22 -12.91 7.64
CA THR A 113 4.09 -14.36 7.42
C THR A 113 3.04 -15.00 8.32
N ASN A 114 2.86 -14.50 9.54
CA ASN A 114 1.86 -15.03 10.48
C ASN A 114 0.55 -14.22 10.40
N PHE A 115 -0.53 -14.91 10.02
CA PHE A 115 -1.89 -14.35 9.96
C PHE A 115 -2.86 -15.04 10.93
N THR A 116 -2.45 -16.08 11.66
CA THR A 116 -3.36 -16.83 12.55
C THR A 116 -3.76 -16.02 13.78
N GLU A 117 -2.97 -15.01 14.11
CA GLU A 117 -3.22 -14.08 15.21
C GLU A 117 -3.50 -12.67 14.67
N SER A 118 -4.25 -11.88 15.45
CA SER A 118 -4.50 -10.47 15.14
C SER A 118 -3.20 -9.70 15.08
N HIS A 119 -3.10 -8.79 14.11
CA HIS A 119 -2.00 -7.83 14.06
C HIS A 119 -1.99 -6.96 15.32
N ASP A 120 -0.80 -6.74 15.88
CA ASP A 120 -0.62 -5.94 17.09
C ASP A 120 -0.68 -4.42 16.83
N GLY A 121 -0.83 -4.02 15.56
CA GLY A 121 -0.92 -2.63 15.15
C GLY A 121 0.43 -1.94 14.96
N GLN A 122 1.55 -2.65 15.10
CA GLN A 122 2.87 -2.07 14.85
C GLN A 122 3.08 -1.74 13.36
N GLU A 123 3.92 -0.73 13.10
CA GLU A 123 4.24 -0.36 11.72
C GLU A 123 5.10 -1.44 11.07
N LEU A 124 4.62 -2.02 9.97
CA LEU A 124 5.26 -3.17 9.30
C LEU A 124 6.43 -2.79 8.38
N THR A 125 6.67 -1.50 8.15
CA THR A 125 7.79 -1.00 7.35
C THR A 125 8.50 0.11 8.08
N THR A 126 9.83 0.12 8.04
CA THR A 126 10.63 1.25 8.50
C THR A 126 10.83 2.22 7.33
N PRO A 127 10.47 3.50 7.47
CA PRO A 127 10.78 4.51 6.47
C PRO A 127 12.30 4.63 6.30
N THR A 128 12.77 4.50 5.08
CA THR A 128 14.16 4.78 4.71
C THR A 128 14.21 6.15 4.09
N LYS A 129 15.13 7.00 4.58
CA LYS A 129 15.46 8.26 3.92
C LYS A 129 16.21 7.95 2.63
N HIS A 130 15.51 7.64 1.55
CA HIS A 130 16.08 7.86 0.24
C HIS A 130 16.26 9.37 0.15
N ASN A 131 17.51 9.83 0.15
CA ASN A 131 17.82 11.22 -0.13
C ASN A 131 17.19 11.54 -1.49
N LEU A 132 16.02 12.17 -1.47
CA LEU A 132 15.54 12.95 -2.59
C LEU A 132 16.55 14.08 -2.71
N THR A 133 17.66 13.84 -3.42
CA THR A 133 18.49 14.92 -3.92
C THR A 133 17.55 15.77 -4.76
N ALA A 134 17.25 16.96 -4.23
CA ALA A 134 16.66 18.04 -4.97
C ALA A 134 17.49 18.20 -6.25
N ALA A 135 16.85 17.92 -7.38
CA ALA A 135 17.33 18.28 -8.70
C ALA A 135 16.34 19.28 -9.27
#